data_AF-A0A423NJ76-F1
#
_entry.id   AF-A0A423NJ76-F1
#
_cell.length_a   1.000
_cell.length_b   1.000
_cell.length_c   1.000
_cell.angle_alpha   90.00
_cell.angle_beta   90.00
_cell.angle_gamma   90.00
#
_symmetry.space_group_name_H-M   'P 1'
#
loop_
_entity.id
_entity.type
_entity.pdbx_description
1 polymer ?
#
loop_
_entity_poly.entity_id
_entity_poly.type
_entity_poly.pdbx_seq_one_letter_code
_entity_poly.pdbx_strand_id
1 'polypeptide(L)'
;MEKIGELIRSLRKAEKLSQQALAQQYGMSRATISGIENNTISEIGLRKVEAILNGFGYELAAIPRASRRPTLDTLRKVNFHG
;
A
#
# COMPACT_ATOMS: atom_id res chain seq x y z
N MET A 1 3.14 3.80 9.98
CA MET A 1 1.88 3.19 9.51
C MET A 1 1.92 3.31 7.99
N GLU A 2 2.45 2.29 7.33
CA GLU A 2 2.76 2.32 5.89
C GLU A 2 1.47 2.39 5.09
N LYS A 3 1.44 3.28 4.09
CA LYS A 3 0.30 3.32 3.14
C LYS A 3 0.46 2.15 2.17
N ILE A 4 -0.65 1.54 1.75
CA ILE A 4 -0.67 0.36 0.86
C ILE A 4 0.23 0.50 -0.40
N GLY A 5 0.33 1.72 -0.97
CA GLY A 5 1.22 2.00 -2.10
C GLY A 5 2.71 1.88 -1.77
N GLU A 6 3.12 2.27 -0.57
CA GLU A 6 4.52 2.15 -0.09
C GLU A 6 4.90 0.68 0.13
N LEU A 7 3.98 -0.11 0.69
CA LEU A 7 4.14 -1.56 0.84
C LEU A 7 4.31 -2.23 -0.53
N ILE A 8 3.39 -1.97 -1.47
CA ILE A 8 3.46 -2.53 -2.83
C ILE A 8 4.76 -2.16 -3.53
N ARG A 9 5.21 -0.90 -3.41
CA ARG A 9 6.50 -0.45 -3.96
C ARG A 9 7.68 -1.24 -3.39
N SER A 10 7.67 -1.44 -2.07
CA SER A 10 8.77 -2.11 -1.35
C SER A 10 8.85 -3.58 -1.75
N LEU A 11 7.72 -4.28 -1.82
CA LEU A 11 7.62 -5.67 -2.28
C LEU A 11 8.07 -5.81 -3.73
N ARG A 12 7.59 -4.95 -4.63
CA ARG A 12 8.03 -4.94 -6.03
C ARG A 12 9.54 -4.81 -6.15
N LYS A 13 10.15 -3.90 -5.38
CA LYS A 13 11.61 -3.70 -5.38
C LYS A 13 12.36 -4.89 -4.78
N ALA A 14 11.83 -5.53 -3.74
CA ALA A 14 12.41 -6.73 -3.14
C ALA A 14 12.48 -7.89 -4.15
N GLU A 15 11.46 -8.04 -4.99
CA GLU A 15 11.45 -8.99 -6.11
C GLU A 15 12.17 -8.51 -7.38
N LYS A 16 12.83 -7.34 -7.34
CA LYS A 16 13.56 -6.73 -8.46
C LYS A 16 12.69 -6.48 -9.71
N LEU A 17 11.38 -6.33 -9.54
CA LEU A 17 10.45 -6.04 -10.62
C LEU A 17 10.46 -4.53 -10.96
N SER A 18 10.39 -4.19 -12.24
CA SER A 18 10.08 -2.82 -12.65
C SER A 18 8.57 -2.55 -12.51
N GLN A 19 8.16 -1.28 -12.46
CA GLN A 19 6.72 -0.94 -12.48
C GLN A 19 6.02 -1.46 -13.73
N GLN A 20 6.72 -1.51 -14.87
CA GLN A 20 6.20 -2.03 -16.12
C GLN A 20 6.01 -3.56 -16.06
N ALA A 21 6.94 -4.29 -15.45
CA ALA A 21 6.85 -5.73 -15.28
C ALA A 21 5.67 -6.10 -14.36
N LEU A 22 5.54 -5.40 -13.23
CA LEU A 22 4.40 -5.59 -12.32
C LEU A 22 3.06 -5.28 -13.00
N ALA A 23 3.03 -4.21 -13.80
CA ALA A 23 1.85 -3.84 -14.57
C ALA A 23 1.42 -4.94 -15.55
N GLN A 24 2.38 -5.54 -16.27
CA GLN A 24 2.11 -6.64 -17.19
C GLN A 24 1.59 -7.88 -16.47
N GLN A 25 2.18 -8.23 -15.33
CA GLN A 25 1.78 -9.40 -14.54
C GLN A 25 0.31 -9.37 -14.12
N TYR A 26 -0.22 -8.18 -13.82
CA TYR A 26 -1.60 -8.02 -13.35
C TYR A 26 -2.53 -7.32 -14.37
N GLY A 27 -2.12 -7.22 -15.63
CA GLY A 27 -2.95 -6.65 -16.70
C GLY A 27 -3.32 -5.17 -16.48
N MET A 28 -2.39 -4.37 -15.97
CA MET A 28 -2.57 -2.94 -15.70
C MET A 28 -1.63 -2.08 -16.55
N SER A 29 -1.90 -0.78 -16.60
CA SER A 29 -0.94 0.18 -17.17
C SER A 29 0.19 0.46 -16.16
N ARG A 30 1.40 0.77 -16.64
CA ARG A 30 2.49 1.26 -15.78
C ARG A 30 2.07 2.51 -14.99
N ALA A 31 1.29 3.41 -15.61
CA ALA A 31 0.79 4.61 -14.96
C ALA A 31 -0.12 4.28 -13.76
N THR A 32 -0.93 3.21 -13.85
CA THR A 32 -1.72 2.69 -12.74
C THR A 32 -0.83 2.23 -11.59
N ILE A 33 0.19 1.42 -11.85
CA ILE A 33 1.14 0.98 -10.80
C ILE A 33 1.87 2.16 -10.17
N SER A 34 2.34 3.11 -10.99
CA SER A 34 2.95 4.35 -10.48
C SER A 34 1.99 5.16 -9.61
N GLY A 35 0.73 5.27 -10.02
CA GLY A 35 -0.30 5.99 -9.26
C GLY A 35 -0.63 5.33 -7.92
N ILE A 36 -0.67 4.00 -7.88
CA ILE A 36 -0.83 3.23 -6.64
C ILE A 36 0.35 3.50 -5.72
N GLU A 37 1.58 3.31 -6.20
CA GLU A 37 2.80 3.43 -5.39
C GLU A 37 3.04 4.84 -4.87
N ASN A 38 2.56 5.86 -5.58
CA ASN A 38 2.69 7.27 -5.19
C ASN A 38 1.44 7.83 -4.52
N ASN A 39 0.37 7.04 -4.38
CA ASN A 39 -0.92 7.50 -3.86
C ASN A 39 -1.49 8.73 -4.63
N THR A 40 -1.34 8.74 -5.96
CA THR A 40 -1.81 9.83 -6.85
C THR A 40 -2.99 9.42 -7.72
N ILE A 41 -3.44 8.17 -7.65
CA ILE A 41 -4.64 7.72 -8.37
C ILE A 41 -5.89 8.09 -7.57
N SER A 42 -6.90 8.66 -8.22
CA SER A 42 -8.16 9.08 -7.59
C SER A 42 -9.05 7.89 -7.22
N GLU A 43 -9.03 6.84 -8.05
CA GLU A 43 -9.81 5.64 -7.85
C GLU A 43 -9.04 4.40 -8.31
N ILE A 44 -9.16 3.32 -7.55
CA ILE A 44 -8.71 2.00 -7.95
C ILE A 44 -9.70 0.94 -7.48
N GLY A 45 -10.05 0.01 -8.36
CA GLY A 45 -10.89 -1.12 -8.00
C GLY A 45 -10.21 -2.04 -6.99
N LEU A 46 -10.93 -2.41 -5.93
CA LEU A 46 -10.44 -3.25 -4.82
C LEU A 46 -9.71 -4.51 -5.29
N ARG A 47 -10.30 -5.24 -6.25
CA ARG A 47 -9.74 -6.49 -6.81
C ARG A 47 -8.34 -6.31 -7.41
N LYS A 48 -8.02 -5.12 -7.93
CA LYS A 48 -6.69 -4.83 -8.50
C LYS A 48 -5.64 -4.77 -7.40
N VAL A 49 -5.98 -4.13 -6.29
CA VAL A 49 -5.11 -4.03 -5.11
C VAL A 49 -4.93 -5.40 -4.47
N GLU A 50 -6.03 -6.13 -4.29
CA GLU A 50 -6.04 -7.49 -3.74
C GLU A 50 -5.21 -8.45 -4.59
N ALA A 51 -5.31 -8.41 -5.92
CA ALA A 51 -4.51 -9.27 -6.81
C ALA A 51 -3.00 -9.05 -6.63
N ILE A 52 -2.56 -7.79 -6.53
CA ILE A 52 -1.15 -7.45 -6.31
C ILE A 52 -0.69 -7.98 -4.94
N LEU A 53 -1.46 -7.73 -3.88
CA LEU A 53 -1.13 -8.19 -2.53
C LEU A 53 -1.04 -9.72 -2.47
N ASN A 54 -2.04 -10.41 -3.01
CA ASN A 54 -2.10 -11.87 -3.00
C ASN A 54 -0.88 -12.48 -3.69
N GLY A 55 -0.43 -11.92 -4.82
CA GLY A 55 0.75 -12.44 -5.51
C GLY A 55 2.07 -12.16 -4.79
N PHE A 56 2.11 -11.22 -3.84
CA PHE A 56 3.22 -11.04 -2.91
C PHE A 56 3.04 -11.81 -1.58
N GLY A 57 1.99 -12.63 -1.44
CA GLY A 57 1.71 -13.39 -0.23
C GLY A 57 1.05 -12.57 0.89
N TYR A 58 0.42 -11.45 0.57
CA TYR A 58 -0.33 -10.62 1.50
C TYR A 58 -1.83 -10.73 1.24
N GLU A 59 -2.63 -10.71 2.29
CA GLU A 59 -4.08 -10.60 2.19
C GLU A 59 -4.55 -9.19 2.56
N LEU A 60 -5.66 -8.76 1.96
CA LEU A 60 -6.33 -7.53 2.38
C LEU A 60 -7.31 -7.84 3.51
N ALA A 61 -7.03 -7.33 4.71
CA ALA A 61 -7.86 -7.56 5.88
C ALA A 61 -8.48 -6.27 6.43
N ALA A 62 -9.71 -6.37 6.93
CA ALA A 62 -10.34 -5.32 7.71
C ALA A 62 -9.76 -5.32 9.12
N ILE A 63 -9.13 -4.20 9.52
CA ILE A 63 -8.66 -4.01 10.89
C ILE A 63 -9.69 -3.17 11.68
N PRO A 64 -9.96 -3.51 12.96
CA PRO A 64 -10.78 -2.65 13.81
C PRO A 64 -10.20 -1.23 13.84
N ARG A 65 -11.06 -0.22 13.63
CA ARG A 65 -10.64 1.17 13.85
C ARG A 65 -10.18 1.30 15.29
N ALA A 66 -9.04 1.95 15.51
CA ALA A 66 -8.61 2.34 16.85
C ALA A 66 -9.73 3.18 17.47
N SER A 67 -10.45 2.59 18.43
CA SER A 67 -11.71 3.12 18.97
C SER A 67 -11.53 4.34 19.88
N ARG A 68 -10.27 4.77 20.10
CA ARG A 68 -9.94 5.98 20.85
C ARG A 68 -8.96 6.81 20.04
N ARG A 69 -9.25 8.11 19.94
CA ARG A 69 -8.22 9.08 19.55
C ARG A 69 -7.00 8.84 20.44
N PRO A 70 -5.79 8.79 19.86
CA PRO A 70 -4.58 8.61 20.65
C PRO A 70 -4.52 9.71 21.71
N THR A 71 -4.27 9.32 22.96
CA THR A 71 -3.97 10.29 24.02
C THR A 71 -2.59 10.90 23.75
N LEU A 72 -2.31 12.05 24.35
CA LEU A 72 -1.00 12.69 24.26
C LEU A 72 0.14 11.72 24.63
N ASP A 73 -0.08 10.86 25.63
CA ASP A 73 0.90 9.84 26.05
C ASP A 73 1.16 8.79 24.98
N THR A 74 0.15 8.39 24.21
CA THR A 74 0.34 7.46 23.08
C THR A 74 1.04 8.11 21.89
N LEU A 75 0.86 9.42 21.67
CA LEU A 75 1.54 10.17 20.62
C LEU A 75 3.03 10.36 20.93
N ARG A 76 3.38 10.61 22.20
CA ARG A 76 4.79 10.73 22.64
C ARG A 76 5.60 9.45 22.40
N LYS A 77 4.97 8.27 22.41
CA LYS A 77 5.64 6.98 22.17
C LYS A 77 6.03 6.74 20.71
N VAL A 78 5.43 7.47 19.77
CA VAL A 78 5.69 7.34 18.32
C VAL A 78 6.50 8.51 17.76
N ASN A 79 7.29 9.18 18.61
CA ASN A 79 8.10 10.36 18.28
C ASN A 79 7.30 11.48 17.61
N PHE A 80 6.06 11.71 18.07
CA PHE A 80 5.31 12.90 17.68
C PHE A 80 5.94 14.14 18.34
N HIS A 81 6.56 15.00 17.52
CA HIS A 81 7.00 16.34 17.91
C HIS A 81 5.93 17.31 17.40
N GLY A 82 5.06 17.73 18.31
CA GLY A 82 4.02 18.73 18.04
C GLY A 82 4.61 20.11 17.79
#